data_AF-A0A5K1C6E0-F1
#
_entry.id   AF-A0A5K1C6E0-F1
#
_cell.length_a   1.000
_cell.length_b   1.000
_cell.length_c   1.000
_cell.angle_alpha   90.00
_cell.angle_beta   90.00
_cell.angle_gamma   90.00
#
_symmetry.space_group_name_H-M   'P 1'
#
loop_
_entity.id
_entity.type
_entity.pdbx_description
1 polymer ?
#
loop_
_entity_poly.entity_id
_entity_poly.type
_entity_poly.pdbx_seq_one_letter_code
_entity_poly.pdbx_strand_id
1 'polypeptide(L)'
;IPKSLGELQHIRVLDLSFNLLEGEIPSGGKFANLSAESFLGNYALCRAPKFHVPLCLDKTERQSKNNAAKVFATCTIGGSALLVIVCTLIGISCYQKRGLSKHPDDIEILRGITLPVISYRELLHATSNFSDANFLWSGSFGSVYKGIVADGTTVAVKVLNKNLLFESASKSFDIECTIMHQIRHRNLVKVITSCSSGDFKALVLQYMPLGSLEVCLHSGGHHLNLFQRLDIMIDVACALEYLHHGYLETIVHCDLKPSNMLLDDNMTAYISNFGIAKILVGLNSSTLTATLGTTGYIAP
;
A
#
# COMPACT_ATOMS: atom_id res chain seq x y z
N ILE A 1 -58.30 41.91 -29.29
CA ILE A 1 -59.48 42.43 -30.05
C ILE A 1 -59.55 41.73 -31.41
N PRO A 2 -60.69 41.14 -31.83
CA PRO A 2 -60.80 40.45 -33.12
C PRO A 2 -60.56 41.41 -34.30
N LYS A 3 -59.76 40.99 -35.28
CA LYS A 3 -59.47 41.78 -36.49
C LYS A 3 -60.71 42.05 -37.35
N SER A 4 -61.64 41.10 -37.37
CA SER A 4 -62.90 41.15 -38.12
C SER A 4 -63.81 42.34 -37.74
N LEU A 5 -63.71 42.84 -36.51
CA LEU A 5 -64.49 43.99 -36.05
C LEU A 5 -64.11 45.28 -36.81
N GLY A 6 -62.89 45.35 -37.36
CA GLY A 6 -62.42 46.48 -38.17
C GLY A 6 -62.96 46.49 -39.61
N GLU A 7 -63.62 45.42 -40.04
CA GLU A 7 -64.14 45.21 -41.40
C GLU A 7 -65.64 45.53 -41.51
N LEU A 8 -66.31 45.82 -40.39
CA LEU A 8 -67.74 46.08 -40.36
C LEU A 8 -68.08 47.41 -41.04
N GLN A 9 -68.71 47.36 -42.22
CA GLN A 9 -68.93 48.53 -43.07
C GLN A 9 -69.90 49.55 -42.46
N HIS A 10 -70.91 49.12 -41.72
CA HIS A 10 -72.00 49.99 -41.25
C HIS A 10 -71.77 50.68 -39.89
N ILE A 11 -70.71 50.32 -39.16
CA ILE A 11 -70.40 50.94 -37.87
C ILE A 11 -69.80 52.34 -38.08
N ARG A 12 -70.49 53.39 -37.66
CA ARG A 12 -70.01 54.78 -37.76
C ARG A 12 -69.15 55.22 -36.57
N VAL A 13 -69.45 54.70 -35.39
CA VAL A 13 -68.74 54.98 -34.14
C VAL A 13 -68.39 53.65 -33.49
N LEU A 14 -67.12 53.46 -33.16
CA LEU A 14 -66.61 52.27 -32.49
C LEU A 14 -65.84 52.71 -31.25
N ASP A 15 -66.44 52.50 -30.08
CA ASP A 15 -65.81 52.74 -28.78
C ASP A 15 -65.62 51.40 -28.07
N LEU A 16 -64.39 51.12 -27.67
CA LEU A 16 -63.98 49.87 -27.03
C LEU A 16 -63.41 50.14 -25.62
N SER A 17 -63.58 51.35 -25.11
CA SER A 17 -63.10 51.74 -23.79
C SER A 17 -63.77 50.94 -22.67
N PHE A 18 -63.04 50.70 -21.57
CA PHE A 18 -63.52 50.07 -20.33
C PHE A 18 -64.19 48.69 -20.49
N ASN A 19 -63.71 47.86 -21.43
CA ASN A 19 -64.24 46.52 -21.70
C ASN A 19 -63.31 45.38 -21.24
N LEU A 20 -62.25 45.68 -20.46
CA LEU A 20 -61.24 44.72 -19.97
C LEU A 20 -60.57 43.90 -21.10
N LEU A 21 -60.32 44.52 -22.24
CA LEU A 21 -59.71 43.89 -23.40
C LEU A 21 -58.20 43.72 -23.20
N GLU A 22 -57.65 42.59 -23.68
CA GLU A 22 -56.22 42.27 -23.59
C GLU A 22 -55.59 41.97 -24.96
N GLY A 23 -54.27 42.15 -25.06
CA GLY A 23 -53.47 41.79 -26.23
C GLY A 23 -53.26 42.93 -27.25
N GLU A 24 -52.77 42.58 -28.44
CA GLU A 24 -52.41 43.60 -29.44
C GLU A 24 -53.64 44.28 -30.06
N ILE A 25 -53.59 45.61 -30.20
CA ILE A 25 -54.60 46.39 -30.94
C ILE A 25 -54.37 46.22 -32.45
N PRO A 26 -55.36 45.74 -33.23
CA PRO A 26 -55.19 45.48 -34.65
C PRO A 26 -54.73 46.68 -35.49
N SER A 27 -53.84 46.34 -36.44
CA SER A 27 -53.24 47.14 -37.52
C SER A 27 -54.14 48.11 -38.27
N GLY A 28 -55.21 47.55 -38.80
CA GLY A 28 -55.83 48.01 -40.03
C GLY A 28 -57.35 48.11 -39.95
N GLY A 29 -57.96 48.44 -41.08
CA GLY A 29 -59.39 48.76 -41.13
C GLY A 29 -59.71 49.98 -40.26
N LYS A 30 -60.89 49.97 -39.64
CA LYS A 30 -61.36 51.10 -38.81
C LYS A 30 -60.46 51.40 -37.61
N PHE A 31 -59.68 50.42 -37.12
CA PHE A 31 -58.75 50.60 -35.99
C PHE A 31 -57.54 51.50 -36.27
N ALA A 32 -57.25 51.79 -37.55
CA ALA A 32 -56.20 52.75 -37.91
C ALA A 32 -56.62 54.21 -37.67
N ASN A 33 -57.93 54.47 -37.65
CA ASN A 33 -58.51 55.81 -37.57
C ASN A 33 -59.16 56.13 -36.20
N LEU A 34 -59.12 55.19 -35.25
CA LEU A 34 -59.61 55.42 -33.89
C LEU A 34 -58.61 56.23 -33.07
N SER A 35 -59.10 57.03 -32.13
CA SER A 35 -58.27 57.76 -31.18
C SER A 35 -57.87 56.87 -30.01
N ALA A 36 -56.91 57.33 -29.20
CA ALA A 36 -56.50 56.63 -27.98
C ALA A 36 -57.66 56.46 -26.98
N GLU A 37 -58.61 57.39 -26.99
CA GLU A 37 -59.77 57.42 -26.09
C GLU A 37 -60.69 56.23 -26.32
N SER A 38 -60.82 55.77 -27.58
CA SER A 38 -61.61 54.58 -27.92
C SER A 38 -61.07 53.27 -27.34
N PHE A 39 -59.88 53.28 -26.71
CA PHE A 39 -59.28 52.11 -26.05
C PHE A 39 -59.04 52.34 -24.56
N LEU A 40 -59.48 53.47 -24.01
CA LEU A 40 -59.20 53.88 -22.63
C LEU A 40 -59.72 52.84 -21.61
N GLY A 41 -59.00 52.64 -20.50
CA GLY A 41 -59.43 51.72 -19.45
C GLY A 41 -59.18 50.23 -19.71
N ASN A 42 -58.58 49.86 -20.85
CA ASN A 42 -58.13 48.49 -21.14
C ASN A 42 -56.61 48.36 -20.92
N TYR A 43 -56.19 48.16 -19.66
CA TYR A 43 -54.79 48.27 -19.26
C TYR A 43 -53.84 47.19 -19.81
N ALA A 44 -54.37 46.07 -20.30
CA ALA A 44 -53.60 44.94 -20.84
C ALA A 44 -53.49 44.96 -22.39
N LEU A 45 -53.83 46.08 -23.04
CA LEU A 45 -53.62 46.27 -24.47
C LEU A 45 -52.20 46.78 -24.78
N CYS A 46 -51.65 46.35 -25.92
CA CYS A 46 -50.34 46.81 -26.40
C CYS A 46 -50.34 47.07 -27.92
N ARG A 47 -49.46 47.96 -28.43
CA ARG A 47 -49.27 48.22 -29.90
C ARG A 47 -47.96 48.97 -30.20
N ALA A 48 -47.45 48.86 -31.43
CA ALA A 48 -46.43 49.77 -31.99
C ALA A 48 -46.96 51.23 -32.15
N PRO A 49 -46.10 52.26 -32.08
CA PRO A 49 -46.33 53.48 -31.29
C PRO A 49 -47.28 54.49 -31.96
N LYS A 50 -48.45 54.73 -31.35
CA LYS A 50 -49.34 55.87 -31.64
C LYS A 50 -50.35 56.20 -30.53
N PHE A 51 -50.69 55.21 -29.72
CA PHE A 51 -51.56 55.35 -28.55
C PHE A 51 -50.68 55.17 -27.31
N HIS A 52 -50.88 55.92 -26.23
CA HIS A 52 -50.03 55.91 -25.02
C HIS A 52 -50.19 54.59 -24.20
N VAL A 53 -50.07 53.45 -24.86
CA VAL A 53 -50.12 52.08 -24.33
C VAL A 53 -48.75 51.42 -24.48
N PRO A 54 -48.40 50.44 -23.62
CA PRO A 54 -47.11 49.77 -23.68
C PRO A 54 -46.85 49.11 -25.04
N LEU A 55 -45.58 49.11 -25.48
CA LEU A 55 -45.16 48.34 -26.65
C LEU A 55 -45.30 46.84 -26.36
N CYS A 56 -45.86 46.08 -27.29
CA CYS A 56 -45.83 44.62 -27.18
C CYS A 56 -44.36 44.18 -27.26
N LEU A 57 -43.83 43.56 -26.21
CA LEU A 57 -42.50 42.96 -26.23
C LEU A 57 -42.54 41.74 -27.14
N ASP A 58 -41.81 41.83 -28.25
CA ASP A 58 -41.65 40.74 -29.18
C ASP A 58 -40.78 39.64 -28.54
N LYS A 59 -41.12 38.37 -28.77
CA LYS A 59 -40.39 37.21 -28.22
C LYS A 59 -39.07 36.97 -28.97
N THR A 60 -38.24 38.00 -29.13
CA THR A 60 -37.00 37.98 -29.91
C THR A 60 -35.73 38.26 -29.10
N GLU A 61 -35.79 38.24 -27.77
CA GLU A 61 -34.61 38.29 -26.88
C GLU A 61 -34.31 36.97 -26.15
N ARG A 62 -34.17 35.85 -26.87
CA ARG A 62 -33.79 34.57 -26.23
C ARG A 62 -32.72 33.72 -26.90
N GLN A 63 -32.10 34.15 -28.00
CA GLN A 63 -31.21 33.26 -28.78
C GLN A 63 -29.76 33.72 -29.05
N SER A 64 -29.35 34.97 -28.78
CA SER A 64 -27.98 35.42 -29.13
C SER A 64 -26.94 35.36 -27.98
N LYS A 65 -27.34 35.46 -26.71
CA LYS A 65 -26.40 35.41 -25.56
C LYS A 65 -26.02 34.00 -25.07
N ASN A 66 -26.64 32.94 -25.60
CA ASN A 66 -26.45 31.57 -25.08
C ASN A 66 -25.19 30.85 -25.58
N ASN A 67 -24.53 31.30 -26.65
CA ASN A 67 -23.34 30.61 -27.16
C ASN A 67 -22.04 31.02 -26.44
N ALA A 68 -21.91 32.27 -25.98
CA ALA A 68 -20.78 32.66 -25.12
C ALA A 68 -20.87 32.00 -23.73
N ALA A 69 -22.08 31.87 -23.18
CA ALA A 69 -22.31 31.13 -21.93
C ALA A 69 -22.00 29.64 -22.07
N LYS A 70 -22.29 29.01 -23.23
CA LYS A 70 -21.90 27.62 -23.52
C LYS A 70 -20.38 27.44 -23.62
N VAL A 71 -19.64 28.38 -24.21
CA VAL A 71 -18.17 28.31 -24.32
C VAL A 71 -17.49 28.47 -22.95
N PHE A 72 -17.99 29.38 -22.10
CA PHE A 72 -17.55 29.48 -20.70
C PHE A 72 -17.93 28.23 -19.90
N ALA A 73 -19.10 27.64 -20.13
CA ALA A 73 -19.49 26.38 -19.50
C ALA A 73 -18.61 25.19 -19.94
N THR A 74 -18.18 25.12 -21.20
CA THR A 74 -17.26 24.05 -21.65
C THR A 74 -15.85 24.21 -21.11
N CYS A 75 -15.36 25.44 -20.91
CA CYS A 75 -14.07 25.69 -20.26
C CYS A 75 -14.10 25.44 -18.75
N THR A 76 -15.22 25.68 -18.07
CA THR A 76 -15.37 25.32 -16.65
C THR A 76 -15.53 23.81 -16.45
N ILE A 77 -16.17 23.09 -17.38
CA ILE A 77 -16.28 21.63 -17.34
C ILE A 77 -14.93 20.95 -17.64
N GLY A 78 -14.18 21.42 -18.65
CA GLY A 78 -12.85 20.88 -18.96
C GLY A 78 -11.81 21.19 -17.88
N GLY A 79 -11.82 22.41 -17.34
CA GLY A 79 -10.93 22.82 -16.26
C GLY A 79 -11.25 22.13 -14.92
N SER A 80 -12.54 21.94 -14.60
CA SER A 80 -12.94 21.19 -13.40
C SER A 80 -12.66 19.70 -13.53
N ALA A 81 -12.83 19.10 -14.72
CA ALA A 81 -12.43 17.72 -14.96
C ALA A 81 -10.91 17.54 -14.79
N LEU A 82 -10.10 18.46 -15.32
CA LEU A 82 -8.64 18.43 -15.11
C LEU A 82 -8.27 18.61 -13.63
N LEU A 83 -8.94 19.53 -12.91
CA LEU A 83 -8.70 19.74 -11.49
C LEU A 83 -9.08 18.50 -10.66
N VAL A 84 -10.20 17.84 -10.98
CA VAL A 84 -10.62 16.59 -10.35
C VAL A 84 -9.64 15.46 -10.67
N ILE A 85 -9.13 15.36 -11.90
CA ILE A 85 -8.09 14.39 -12.27
C ILE A 85 -6.79 14.66 -11.50
N VAL A 86 -6.35 15.90 -11.40
CA VAL A 86 -5.15 16.26 -10.63
C VAL A 86 -5.35 16.01 -9.14
N CYS A 87 -6.50 16.39 -8.57
CA CYS A 87 -6.83 16.13 -7.16
C CYS A 87 -6.99 14.64 -6.87
N THR A 88 -7.50 13.84 -7.80
CA THR A 88 -7.57 12.38 -7.66
C THR A 88 -6.20 11.75 -7.83
N LEU A 89 -5.33 12.20 -8.74
CA LEU A 89 -3.94 11.74 -8.86
C LEU A 89 -3.09 12.12 -7.63
N ILE A 90 -3.25 13.33 -7.10
CA ILE A 90 -2.65 13.76 -5.84
C ILE A 90 -3.26 12.97 -4.67
N GLY A 91 -4.57 12.74 -4.67
CA GLY A 91 -5.27 11.93 -3.68
C GLY A 91 -4.78 10.48 -3.69
N ILE A 92 -4.60 9.88 -4.87
CA ILE A 92 -4.03 8.55 -5.08
C ILE A 92 -2.55 8.55 -4.68
N SER A 93 -1.78 9.59 -5.01
CA SER A 93 -0.37 9.70 -4.60
C SER A 93 -0.22 9.88 -3.09
N CYS A 94 -1.12 10.64 -2.45
CA CYS A 94 -1.20 10.83 -1.01
C CYS A 94 -1.78 9.59 -0.32
N TYR A 95 -2.65 8.83 -0.98
CA TYR A 95 -3.17 7.55 -0.50
C TYR A 95 -2.10 6.45 -0.62
N GLN A 96 -1.33 6.41 -1.72
CA GLN A 96 -0.14 5.57 -1.89
C GLN A 96 0.94 5.94 -0.85
N LYS A 97 1.15 7.24 -0.57
CA LYS A 97 2.04 7.70 0.49
C LYS A 97 1.49 7.51 1.91
N ARG A 98 0.17 7.43 2.10
CA ARG A 98 -0.51 7.03 3.35
C ARG A 98 -0.73 5.52 3.46
N GLY A 99 -0.37 4.76 2.42
CA GLY A 99 -0.09 3.33 2.47
C GLY A 99 1.21 3.03 3.22
N LEU A 100 2.02 4.05 3.52
CA LEU A 100 2.91 4.01 4.69
C LEU A 100 2.13 4.53 5.91
N SER A 101 1.75 3.60 6.78
CA SER A 101 1.03 3.78 8.04
C SER A 101 -0.50 3.67 7.98
N LYS A 102 -0.97 2.42 7.87
CA LYS A 102 -2.04 1.87 8.70
C LYS A 102 -1.73 0.41 9.02
N HIS A 103 -1.68 0.08 10.30
CA HIS A 103 -1.72 -1.29 10.82
C HIS A 103 -3.18 -1.77 10.77
N PRO A 104 -3.45 -2.84 10.02
CA PRO A 104 -4.21 -3.95 10.58
C PRO A 104 -3.63 -5.29 10.10
N ASP A 105 -2.98 -6.03 10.99
CA ASP A 105 -2.67 -7.46 10.80
C ASP A 105 -2.17 -7.83 9.40
N ASP A 106 -1.11 -7.17 8.94
CA ASP A 106 -0.48 -7.52 7.67
C ASP A 106 0.31 -8.81 7.85
N ILE A 107 -0.35 -9.92 7.50
CA ILE A 107 0.31 -11.12 6.98
C ILE A 107 1.12 -10.65 5.76
N GLU A 108 2.38 -10.30 5.99
CA GLU A 108 3.34 -10.03 4.93
C GLU A 108 3.60 -11.37 4.23
N ILE A 109 2.92 -11.57 3.09
CA ILE A 109 3.09 -12.73 2.21
C ILE A 109 4.49 -12.65 1.61
N LEU A 110 5.50 -13.07 2.37
CA LEU A 110 6.82 -13.38 1.84
C LEU A 110 6.74 -14.76 1.15
N ARG A 111 6.29 -14.71 -0.11
CA ARG A 111 6.49 -15.76 -1.13
C ARG A 111 5.92 -17.15 -0.79
N GLY A 112 4.64 -17.22 -0.43
CA GLY A 112 3.83 -18.43 -0.67
C GLY A 112 4.01 -19.60 0.29
N ILE A 113 4.59 -19.40 1.48
CA ILE A 113 4.61 -20.41 2.55
C ILE A 113 3.90 -19.84 3.78
N THR A 114 2.73 -20.38 4.11
CA THR A 114 1.94 -20.05 5.30
C THR A 114 2.59 -20.68 6.54
N LEU A 115 3.61 -20.01 7.11
CA LEU A 115 3.97 -20.27 8.51
C LEU A 115 3.01 -19.50 9.44
N PRO A 116 2.62 -20.06 10.61
CA PRO A 116 1.78 -19.35 11.57
C PRO A 116 2.50 -18.10 12.07
N VAL A 117 2.08 -16.90 11.67
CA VAL A 117 2.75 -15.65 12.05
C VAL A 117 2.52 -15.40 13.54
N ILE A 118 3.60 -15.32 14.31
CA ILE A 118 3.54 -14.95 15.73
C ILE A 118 3.52 -13.42 15.85
N SER A 119 2.64 -12.89 16.70
CA SER A 119 2.52 -11.45 16.89
C SER A 119 3.67 -10.88 17.73
N TYR A 120 3.96 -9.59 17.56
CA TYR A 120 4.95 -8.89 18.38
C TYR A 120 4.62 -9.01 19.88
N ARG A 121 3.34 -8.93 20.25
CA ARG A 121 2.89 -9.03 21.64
C ARG A 121 3.18 -10.42 22.23
N GLU A 122 2.98 -11.47 21.44
CA GLU A 122 3.32 -12.84 21.87
C GLU A 122 4.82 -13.01 22.05
N LEU A 123 5.65 -12.48 21.15
CA LEU A 123 7.11 -12.50 21.33
C LEU A 123 7.56 -11.72 22.56
N LEU A 124 6.94 -10.56 22.80
CA LEU A 124 7.21 -9.72 23.97
C LEU A 124 6.89 -10.49 25.25
N HIS A 125 5.76 -11.20 25.30
CA HIS A 125 5.43 -12.07 26.43
C HIS A 125 6.40 -13.25 26.55
N ALA A 126 6.66 -13.96 25.44
CA ALA A 126 7.50 -15.14 25.41
C ALA A 126 8.95 -14.88 25.88
N THR A 127 9.47 -13.68 25.61
CA THR A 127 10.84 -13.28 25.96
C THR A 127 10.92 -12.45 27.25
N SER A 128 9.82 -12.32 27.99
CA SER A 128 9.73 -11.45 29.18
C SER A 128 10.19 -10.01 28.89
N ASN A 129 9.64 -9.44 27.81
CA ASN A 129 9.97 -8.12 27.29
C ASN A 129 11.43 -7.98 26.84
N PHE A 130 11.95 -9.00 26.14
CA PHE A 130 13.35 -9.07 25.70
C PHE A 130 14.34 -8.80 26.85
N SER A 131 14.06 -9.36 28.03
CA SER A 131 14.87 -9.18 29.23
C SER A 131 16.30 -9.71 29.04
N ASP A 132 17.27 -9.04 29.66
CA ASP A 132 18.66 -9.49 29.71
C ASP A 132 18.82 -10.89 30.32
N ALA A 133 17.89 -11.31 31.19
CA ALA A 133 17.88 -12.67 31.74
C ALA A 133 17.64 -13.74 30.66
N ASN A 134 17.01 -13.37 29.55
CA ASN A 134 16.75 -14.22 28.40
C ASN A 134 17.73 -13.96 27.25
N PHE A 135 18.71 -13.06 27.41
CA PHE A 135 19.67 -12.77 26.36
C PHE A 135 20.59 -13.97 26.12
N LEU A 136 20.74 -14.37 24.86
CA LEU A 136 21.63 -15.47 24.45
C LEU A 136 22.87 -14.94 23.75
N TRP A 137 22.70 -14.01 22.82
CA TRP A 137 23.79 -13.54 21.97
C TRP A 137 23.47 -12.23 21.25
N SER A 138 24.50 -11.47 20.87
CA SER A 138 24.39 -10.31 19.99
C SER A 138 25.53 -10.29 18.97
N GLY A 139 25.24 -9.82 17.76
CA GLY A 139 26.25 -9.53 16.75
C GLY A 139 25.72 -8.69 15.61
N SER A 140 26.42 -8.72 14.47
CA SER A 140 26.21 -7.79 13.35
C SER A 140 24.80 -7.82 12.77
N PHE A 141 24.07 -8.92 12.92
CA PHE A 141 22.74 -9.10 12.32
C PHE A 141 21.60 -8.97 13.34
N GLY A 142 21.88 -8.73 14.62
CA GLY A 142 20.83 -8.67 15.63
C GLY A 142 21.22 -9.23 16.99
N SER A 143 20.21 -9.34 17.83
CA SER A 143 20.28 -9.95 19.15
C SER A 143 19.37 -11.18 19.20
N VAL A 144 19.78 -12.21 19.93
CA VAL A 144 19.05 -13.46 20.10
C VAL A 144 18.64 -13.60 21.55
N TYR A 145 17.36 -13.90 21.77
CA TYR A 145 16.78 -14.09 23.09
C TYR A 145 16.15 -15.48 23.20
N LYS A 146 16.24 -16.09 24.37
CA LYS A 146 15.44 -17.25 24.74
C LYS A 146 13.99 -16.81 24.96
N GLY A 147 13.04 -17.63 24.51
CA GLY A 147 11.63 -17.40 24.78
C GLY A 147 10.88 -18.69 25.02
N ILE A 148 9.71 -18.58 25.65
CA ILE A 148 8.75 -19.68 25.82
C ILE A 148 7.43 -19.24 25.19
N VAL A 149 7.04 -19.88 24.09
CA VAL A 149 5.78 -19.55 23.39
C VAL A 149 4.57 -20.18 24.12
N ALA A 150 3.35 -19.81 23.70
CA ALA A 150 2.11 -20.14 24.42
C ALA A 150 1.87 -21.65 24.65
N ASP A 151 2.39 -22.50 23.76
CA ASP A 151 2.29 -23.96 23.89
C ASP A 151 3.36 -24.57 24.82
N GLY A 152 4.20 -23.75 25.44
CA GLY A 152 5.30 -24.16 26.32
C GLY A 152 6.61 -24.47 25.60
N THR A 153 6.65 -24.39 24.27
CA THR A 153 7.88 -24.66 23.50
C THR A 153 8.93 -23.59 23.76
N THR A 154 10.15 -24.02 24.06
CA THR A 154 11.31 -23.11 24.18
C THR A 154 11.84 -22.78 22.80
N VAL A 155 12.04 -21.49 22.52
CA VAL A 155 12.46 -20.97 21.22
C VAL A 155 13.64 -20.00 21.35
N ALA A 156 14.36 -19.81 20.25
CA ALA A 156 15.33 -18.72 20.10
C ALA A 156 14.72 -17.63 19.20
N VAL A 157 14.64 -16.40 19.70
CA VAL A 157 14.08 -15.25 19.00
C VAL A 157 15.21 -14.34 18.56
N LYS A 158 15.55 -14.38 17.26
CA LYS A 158 16.55 -13.51 16.64
C LYS A 158 15.87 -12.22 16.19
N VAL A 159 16.12 -11.14 16.91
CA VAL A 159 15.60 -9.79 16.65
C VAL A 159 16.63 -9.02 15.84
N LEU A 160 16.19 -8.40 14.73
CA LEU A 160 17.06 -7.51 13.97
C LEU A 160 17.38 -6.23 14.74
N ASN A 161 18.65 -5.85 14.69
CA ASN A 161 19.11 -4.61 15.31
C ASN A 161 18.65 -3.40 14.48
N LYS A 162 17.74 -2.60 15.05
CA LYS A 162 17.21 -1.36 14.44
C LYS A 162 18.24 -0.23 14.35
N ASN A 163 19.27 -0.23 15.19
CA ASN A 163 20.26 0.86 15.24
C ASN A 163 21.29 0.80 14.11
N LEU A 164 21.31 -0.30 13.34
CA LEU A 164 22.08 -0.37 12.12
C LEU A 164 21.24 0.26 11.00
N LEU A 165 21.44 1.56 10.79
CA LEU A 165 20.93 2.39 9.67
C LEU A 165 21.33 1.88 8.27
N PHE A 166 21.71 0.61 8.14
CA PHE A 166 22.30 0.04 6.97
C PHE A 166 21.28 -0.84 6.26
N GLU A 167 20.97 -0.49 5.01
CA GLU A 167 20.20 -1.29 4.05
C GLU A 167 20.64 -2.78 4.05
N SER A 168 21.93 -3.03 4.35
CA SER A 168 22.54 -4.36 4.49
C SER A 168 21.93 -5.24 5.59
N ALA A 169 21.49 -4.70 6.73
CA ALA A 169 20.92 -5.50 7.82
C ALA A 169 19.51 -6.01 7.46
N SER A 170 18.67 -5.16 6.85
CA SER A 170 17.38 -5.62 6.31
C SER A 170 17.58 -6.63 5.18
N LYS A 171 18.51 -6.36 4.25
CA LYS A 171 18.84 -7.31 3.17
C LYS A 171 19.29 -8.67 3.73
N SER A 172 20.12 -8.67 4.78
CA SER A 172 20.58 -9.88 5.45
C SER A 172 19.43 -10.68 6.06
N PHE A 173 18.48 -10.01 6.71
CA PHE A 173 17.29 -10.68 7.23
C PHE A 173 16.39 -11.24 6.15
N ASP A 174 16.15 -10.47 5.09
CA ASP A 174 15.27 -10.89 4.00
C ASP A 174 15.89 -12.10 3.28
N ILE A 175 17.22 -12.15 3.14
CA ILE A 175 17.99 -13.32 2.67
C ILE A 175 17.81 -14.50 3.63
N GLU A 176 18.07 -14.31 4.93
CA GLU A 176 17.98 -15.37 5.93
C GLU A 176 16.56 -15.95 5.99
N CYS A 177 15.54 -15.10 6.02
CA CYS A 177 14.15 -15.51 5.92
C CYS A 177 13.92 -16.32 4.64
N THR A 178 14.30 -15.79 3.47
CA THR A 178 14.07 -16.46 2.19
C THR A 178 14.69 -17.86 2.16
N ILE A 179 15.96 -17.97 2.53
CA ILE A 179 16.70 -19.24 2.53
C ILE A 179 16.10 -20.20 3.57
N MET A 180 15.92 -19.75 4.81
CA MET A 180 15.46 -20.61 5.91
C MET A 180 14.02 -21.11 5.75
N HIS A 181 13.19 -20.40 4.98
CA HIS A 181 11.85 -20.90 4.61
C HIS A 181 11.91 -22.00 3.55
N GLN A 182 12.92 -21.99 2.69
CA GLN A 182 13.07 -22.96 1.59
C GLN A 182 13.77 -24.25 2.04
N ILE A 183 14.74 -24.15 2.95
CA ILE A 183 15.58 -25.28 3.38
C ILE A 183 14.97 -26.03 4.58
N ARG A 184 15.01 -27.37 4.54
CA ARG A 184 14.61 -28.24 5.65
C ARG A 184 15.49 -29.47 5.69
N HIS A 185 16.37 -29.55 6.69
CA HIS A 185 17.27 -30.68 6.87
C HIS A 185 17.52 -30.93 8.36
N ARG A 186 17.80 -32.18 8.72
CA ARG A 186 18.00 -32.62 10.12
C ARG A 186 19.18 -31.97 10.83
N ASN A 187 20.13 -31.41 10.08
CA ASN A 187 21.32 -30.73 10.59
C ASN A 187 21.30 -29.22 10.29
N LEU A 188 20.12 -28.63 10.09
CA LEU A 188 19.93 -27.19 9.91
C LEU A 188 18.96 -26.68 10.98
N VAL A 189 19.27 -25.55 11.63
CA VAL A 189 18.37 -24.96 12.62
C VAL A 189 17.02 -24.67 11.97
N LYS A 190 15.94 -25.17 12.57
CA LYS A 190 14.60 -24.99 12.03
C LYS A 190 14.07 -23.59 12.31
N VAL A 191 13.57 -22.91 11.27
CA VAL A 191 12.65 -21.78 11.45
C VAL A 191 11.28 -22.31 11.82
N ILE A 192 10.77 -21.82 12.95
CA ILE A 192 9.42 -22.09 13.42
C ILE A 192 8.46 -21.08 12.77
N THR A 193 8.79 -19.80 12.86
CA THR A 193 8.00 -18.69 12.29
C THR A 193 8.81 -17.40 12.26
N SER A 194 8.23 -16.32 11.75
CA SER A 194 8.76 -14.96 11.79
C SER A 194 7.72 -13.98 12.33
N CYS A 195 8.17 -12.83 12.81
CA CYS A 195 7.35 -11.70 13.18
C CYS A 195 7.82 -10.46 12.42
N SER A 196 6.90 -9.79 11.74
CA SER A 196 7.09 -8.50 11.08
C SER A 196 5.99 -7.57 11.59
N SER A 197 6.35 -6.46 12.25
CA SER A 197 5.39 -5.48 12.77
C SER A 197 6.00 -4.07 12.73
N GLY A 198 5.64 -3.30 11.70
CA GLY A 198 6.29 -2.01 11.42
C GLY A 198 7.79 -2.21 11.21
N ASP A 199 8.61 -1.47 11.95
CA ASP A 199 10.08 -1.58 11.87
C ASP A 199 10.64 -2.77 12.68
N PHE A 200 9.80 -3.54 13.38
CA PHE A 200 10.23 -4.71 14.12
C PHE A 200 10.21 -5.95 13.22
N LYS A 201 11.36 -6.62 13.13
CA LYS A 201 11.54 -7.89 12.42
C LYS A 201 12.24 -8.89 13.33
N ALA A 202 11.69 -10.10 13.44
CA ALA A 202 12.30 -11.18 14.19
C ALA A 202 12.06 -12.54 13.54
N LEU A 203 13.02 -13.45 13.70
CA LEU A 203 12.92 -14.86 13.35
C LEU A 203 12.80 -15.69 14.63
N VAL A 204 11.85 -16.62 14.64
CA VAL A 204 11.67 -17.60 15.71
C VAL A 204 12.23 -18.93 15.24
N LEU A 205 13.24 -19.38 15.95
CA LEU A 205 14.05 -20.55 15.63
C LEU A 205 13.87 -21.61 16.72
N GLN A 206 14.14 -22.86 16.36
CA GLN A 206 14.35 -23.92 17.35
C GLN A 206 15.45 -23.52 18.33
N TYR A 207 15.18 -23.65 19.62
CA TYR A 207 16.18 -23.41 20.66
C TYR A 207 17.19 -24.55 20.72
N MET A 208 18.47 -24.20 20.86
CA MET A 208 19.59 -25.15 20.95
C MET A 208 20.21 -25.08 22.35
N PRO A 209 19.89 -26.06 23.23
CA PRO A 209 20.17 -25.98 24.66
C PRO A 209 21.66 -26.05 25.01
N LEU A 210 22.48 -26.75 24.23
CA LEU A 210 23.91 -26.84 24.46
C LEU A 210 24.69 -25.65 23.86
N GLY A 211 23.99 -24.74 23.18
CA GLY A 211 24.60 -23.54 22.60
C GLY A 211 25.47 -23.86 21.39
N SER A 212 26.51 -23.04 21.17
CA SER A 212 27.40 -23.17 20.02
C SER A 212 28.57 -24.13 20.28
N LEU A 213 29.04 -24.75 19.21
CA LEU A 213 30.24 -25.59 19.23
C LEU A 213 31.46 -24.80 19.71
N GLU A 214 31.54 -23.50 19.41
CA GLU A 214 32.59 -22.61 19.92
C GLU A 214 32.64 -22.61 21.46
N VAL A 215 31.48 -22.50 22.11
CA VAL A 215 31.36 -22.54 23.57
C VAL A 215 31.76 -23.92 24.07
N CYS A 216 31.32 -25.00 23.44
CA CYS A 216 31.70 -26.36 23.86
C CYS A 216 33.20 -26.65 23.69
N LEU A 217 33.85 -26.09 22.67
CA LEU A 217 35.28 -26.30 22.43
C LEU A 217 36.18 -25.53 23.40
N HIS A 218 35.75 -24.34 23.83
CA HIS A 218 36.61 -23.41 24.59
C HIS A 218 36.18 -23.22 26.05
N SER A 219 34.93 -23.51 26.40
CA SER A 219 34.45 -23.44 27.78
C SER A 219 34.70 -24.79 28.43
N GLY A 220 35.52 -24.82 29.48
CA GLY A 220 35.99 -26.05 30.14
C GLY A 220 34.92 -26.96 30.79
N GLY A 221 33.63 -26.78 30.48
CA GLY A 221 32.53 -27.61 30.93
C GLY A 221 32.17 -28.78 30.00
N HIS A 222 32.55 -28.73 28.72
CA HIS A 222 32.22 -29.79 27.74
C HIS A 222 33.48 -30.32 27.06
N HIS A 223 34.01 -31.45 27.52
CA HIS A 223 35.12 -32.12 26.84
C HIS A 223 34.59 -33.03 25.73
N LEU A 224 34.59 -32.52 24.50
CA LEU A 224 34.26 -33.32 23.30
C LEU A 224 35.32 -34.39 23.07
N ASN A 225 34.91 -35.66 23.16
CA ASN A 225 35.73 -36.80 22.78
C ASN A 225 35.86 -36.92 21.25
N LEU A 226 36.74 -37.81 20.79
CA LEU A 226 37.00 -37.97 19.35
C LEU A 226 35.76 -38.40 18.57
N PHE A 227 34.96 -39.33 19.10
CA PHE A 227 33.76 -39.82 18.43
C PHE A 227 32.70 -38.71 18.29
N GLN A 228 32.46 -37.94 19.35
CA GLN A 228 31.56 -36.79 19.31
C GLN A 228 32.01 -35.75 18.26
N ARG A 229 33.31 -35.49 18.15
CA ARG A 229 33.83 -34.58 17.11
C ARG A 229 33.59 -35.12 15.71
N LEU A 230 33.77 -36.42 15.51
CA LEU A 230 33.51 -37.08 14.22
C LEU A 230 32.02 -37.02 13.87
N ASP A 231 31.13 -37.29 14.83
CA ASP A 231 29.68 -37.21 14.63
C ASP A 231 29.26 -35.78 14.24
N ILE A 232 29.77 -34.77 14.96
CA ILE A 232 29.56 -33.34 14.62
C ILE A 232 30.08 -33.01 13.22
N MET A 233 31.26 -33.51 12.83
CA MET A 233 31.80 -33.30 11.48
C MET A 233 30.90 -33.92 10.40
N ILE A 234 30.35 -35.11 10.65
CA ILE A 234 29.44 -35.80 9.74
C ILE A 234 28.14 -34.99 9.59
N ASP A 235 27.55 -34.56 10.71
CA ASP A 235 26.33 -33.73 10.72
C ASP A 235 26.49 -32.45 9.89
N VAL A 236 27.61 -31.74 10.08
CA VAL A 236 27.93 -30.52 9.33
C VAL A 236 28.16 -30.83 7.85
N ALA A 237 28.87 -31.92 7.53
CA ALA A 237 29.09 -32.34 6.15
C ALA A 237 27.78 -32.69 5.43
N CYS A 238 26.86 -33.40 6.10
CA CYS A 238 25.54 -33.73 5.55
C CYS A 238 24.70 -32.46 5.29
N ALA A 239 24.72 -31.49 6.21
CA ALA A 239 24.06 -30.20 5.98
C ALA A 239 24.64 -29.45 4.77
N LEU A 240 25.97 -29.42 4.63
CA LEU A 240 26.64 -28.76 3.51
C LEU A 240 26.37 -29.45 2.17
N GLU A 241 26.40 -30.78 2.14
CA GLU A 241 26.03 -31.56 0.96
C GLU A 241 24.62 -31.18 0.49
N TYR A 242 23.67 -31.14 1.43
CA TYR A 242 22.30 -30.74 1.16
C TYR A 242 22.18 -29.29 0.65
N LEU A 243 22.88 -28.34 1.26
CA LEU A 243 22.85 -26.94 0.80
C LEU A 243 23.45 -26.77 -0.60
N HIS A 244 24.49 -27.53 -0.93
CA HIS A 244 25.21 -27.38 -2.18
C HIS A 244 24.57 -28.16 -3.34
N HIS A 245 23.98 -29.33 -3.07
CA HIS A 245 23.52 -30.29 -4.09
C HIS A 245 22.06 -30.72 -3.93
N GLY A 246 21.38 -30.33 -2.84
CA GLY A 246 20.00 -30.74 -2.57
C GLY A 246 18.93 -29.95 -3.32
N TYR A 247 19.31 -28.88 -4.04
CA TYR A 247 18.40 -27.99 -4.78
C TYR A 247 18.91 -27.70 -6.19
N LEU A 248 18.03 -27.12 -7.02
CA LEU A 248 18.40 -26.60 -8.34
C LEU A 248 19.39 -25.42 -8.26
N GLU A 249 19.32 -24.65 -7.18
CA GLU A 249 20.20 -23.50 -6.91
C GLU A 249 21.12 -23.86 -5.74
N THR A 250 22.42 -23.62 -5.89
CA THR A 250 23.40 -23.90 -4.85
C THR A 250 23.32 -22.81 -3.78
N ILE A 251 23.16 -23.21 -2.52
CA ILE A 251 23.12 -22.29 -1.38
C ILE A 251 24.50 -22.32 -0.69
N VAL A 252 25.25 -21.23 -0.81
CA VAL A 252 26.54 -21.07 -0.13
C VAL A 252 26.34 -20.31 1.18
N HIS A 253 26.68 -20.92 2.31
CA HIS A 253 26.44 -20.31 3.63
C HIS A 253 27.29 -19.03 3.89
N CYS A 254 28.51 -18.98 3.38
CA CYS A 254 29.47 -17.86 3.50
C CYS A 254 29.97 -17.50 4.91
N ASP A 255 29.50 -18.16 5.98
CA ASP A 255 29.92 -17.89 7.37
C ASP A 255 30.05 -19.18 8.20
N LEU A 256 30.66 -20.22 7.64
CA LEU A 256 30.80 -21.49 8.34
C LEU A 256 31.92 -21.40 9.40
N LYS A 257 31.54 -21.44 10.68
CA LYS A 257 32.45 -21.37 11.84
C LYS A 257 31.82 -22.00 13.09
N PRO A 258 32.61 -22.36 14.12
CA PRO A 258 32.09 -22.98 15.34
C PRO A 258 30.97 -22.20 16.06
N SER A 259 30.95 -20.85 15.99
CA SER A 259 29.86 -20.04 16.58
C SER A 259 28.50 -20.27 15.92
N ASN A 260 28.51 -20.62 14.64
CA ASN A 260 27.30 -20.84 13.83
C ASN A 260 26.90 -22.32 13.79
N MET A 261 27.66 -23.21 14.43
CA MET A 261 27.28 -24.61 14.64
C MET A 261 26.65 -24.72 16.03
N LEU A 262 25.36 -25.04 16.11
CA LEU A 262 24.65 -25.21 17.37
C LEU A 262 24.42 -26.69 17.68
N LEU A 263 24.33 -27.02 18.96
CA LEU A 263 24.16 -28.38 19.45
C LEU A 263 22.82 -28.55 20.19
N ASP A 264 22.10 -29.62 19.87
CA ASP A 264 20.92 -30.03 20.61
C ASP A 264 21.27 -30.90 21.85
N ASP A 265 20.26 -31.33 22.60
CA ASP A 265 20.45 -32.16 23.81
C ASP A 265 21.17 -33.50 23.55
N ASN A 266 21.15 -33.99 22.31
CA ASN A 266 21.78 -35.24 21.90
C ASN A 266 23.18 -35.06 21.32
N MET A 267 23.76 -33.85 21.41
CA MET A 267 25.03 -33.48 20.77
C MET A 267 24.99 -33.54 19.24
N THR A 268 23.81 -33.52 18.62
CA THR A 268 23.66 -33.44 17.16
C THR A 268 23.93 -32.00 16.71
N ALA A 269 24.69 -31.83 15.63
CA ALA A 269 25.06 -30.51 15.14
C ALA A 269 24.08 -29.95 14.10
N TYR A 270 23.81 -28.65 14.24
CA TYR A 270 22.92 -27.88 13.38
C TYR A 270 23.62 -26.62 12.89
N ILE A 271 23.64 -26.41 11.58
CA ILE A 271 24.11 -25.15 11.00
C ILE A 271 23.04 -24.07 11.19
N SER A 272 23.47 -22.88 11.59
CA SER A 272 22.64 -21.72 11.86
C SER A 272 23.20 -20.45 11.20
N ASN A 273 22.41 -19.37 11.20
CA ASN A 273 22.83 -18.02 10.81
C ASN A 273 23.17 -17.84 9.32
N PHE A 274 22.12 -17.82 8.48
CA PHE A 274 22.21 -17.66 7.02
C PHE A 274 22.21 -16.19 6.57
N GLY A 275 22.46 -15.24 7.48
CA GLY A 275 22.35 -13.79 7.22
C GLY A 275 23.20 -13.28 6.04
N ILE A 276 24.28 -13.96 5.70
CA ILE A 276 25.13 -13.59 4.54
C ILE A 276 25.21 -14.67 3.46
N ALA A 277 24.37 -15.69 3.55
CA ALA A 277 24.34 -16.77 2.58
C ALA A 277 23.97 -16.26 1.18
N LYS A 278 24.39 -17.00 0.15
CA LYS A 278 24.19 -16.67 -1.27
C LYS A 278 23.50 -17.82 -1.97
N ILE A 279 22.54 -17.47 -2.82
CA ILE A 279 21.89 -18.41 -3.74
C ILE A 279 22.55 -18.21 -5.11
N LEU A 280 23.21 -19.25 -5.62
CA LEU A 280 23.81 -19.27 -6.95
C LEU A 280 22.80 -19.83 -7.95
N VAL A 281 22.42 -19.02 -8.93
CA VAL A 281 21.43 -19.39 -9.95
C VAL A 281 22.14 -19.73 -11.27
N GLY A 282 21.82 -20.90 -11.83
CA GLY A 282 22.30 -21.36 -13.14
C GLY A 282 23.65 -22.09 -13.12
N LEU A 283 24.32 -22.18 -14.28
CA LEU A 283 25.64 -22.83 -14.45
C LEU A 283 26.83 -22.03 -13.88
N ASN A 284 26.56 -20.93 -13.18
CA ASN A 284 27.60 -20.06 -12.66
C ASN A 284 28.26 -20.72 -11.43
N SER A 285 29.51 -21.16 -11.58
CA SER A 285 30.31 -21.74 -10.50
C SER A 285 30.80 -20.71 -9.48
N SER A 286 30.61 -19.41 -9.73
CA SER A 286 31.03 -18.32 -8.84
C SER A 286 30.17 -17.06 -8.99
N THR A 287 30.16 -16.21 -7.97
CA THR A 287 29.52 -14.89 -7.98
C THR A 287 30.33 -13.93 -7.12
N LEU A 288 30.62 -12.74 -7.65
CA LEU A 288 31.32 -11.68 -6.93
C LEU A 288 30.40 -11.10 -5.85
N THR A 289 30.88 -11.04 -4.61
CA THR A 289 30.15 -10.43 -3.49
C THR A 289 31.06 -9.53 -2.67
N ALA A 290 30.52 -8.38 -2.25
CA ALA A 290 31.18 -7.47 -1.30
C ALA A 290 31.05 -7.94 0.16
N THR A 291 30.32 -9.03 0.41
CA THR A 291 30.12 -9.55 1.77
C THR A 291 31.31 -10.41 2.17
N LEU A 292 32.04 -9.97 3.20
CA LEU A 292 33.14 -10.72 3.78
C LEU A 292 32.60 -11.65 4.88
N GLY A 293 32.98 -12.92 4.85
CA GLY A 293 32.74 -13.85 5.94
C GLY A 293 33.64 -13.56 7.15
N THR A 294 33.69 -14.48 8.10
CA THR A 294 34.54 -14.31 9.30
C THR A 294 36.02 -14.54 8.99
N THR A 295 36.88 -13.57 9.34
CA THR A 295 38.34 -13.67 9.23
C THR A 295 38.86 -14.98 9.84
N GLY A 296 39.75 -15.67 9.14
CA GLY A 296 40.28 -16.99 9.53
C GLY A 296 39.47 -18.18 9.00
N TYR A 297 38.23 -17.96 8.53
CA TYR A 297 37.37 -18.97 7.89
C TYR A 297 37.12 -18.71 6.40
N ILE A 298 37.59 -17.56 5.88
CA ILE A 298 37.49 -17.21 4.46
C ILE A 298 38.55 -17.99 3.67
N ALA A 299 38.15 -18.56 2.54
CA ALA A 299 39.08 -19.19 1.59
C ALA A 299 40.08 -18.15 1.02
N PRO A 300 41.33 -18.54 0.69
CA PRO A 300 42.36 -17.64 0.17
C PRO A 300 42.06 -17.10 -1.24
#